data_AF-A0A9P4GYT7-F1
#
_entry.id   AF-A0A9P4GYT7-F1
#
_cell.length_a   1.000
_cell.length_b   1.000
_cell.length_c   1.000
_cell.angle_alpha   90.00
_cell.angle_beta   90.00
_cell.angle_gamma   90.00
#
_symmetry.space_group_name_H-M   'P 1'
#
loop_
_entity.id
_entity.type
_entity.pdbx_description
1 polymer ?
#
loop_
_entity_poly.entity_id
_entity_poly.type
_entity_poly.pdbx_seq_one_letter_code
_entity_poly.pdbx_strand_id
1 'polypeptide(L)'
;MSASDWRKIEQLLREAVDGIYDERAKKLSRTIHTITAENTLLEHENNNLKEALANEKKLRQRGKALLLEPPAEYDGGAIFWSPNKVAQARLKQEQKDLKEQEVQHQKSEAIKLRKRQKLAKAQLLEERGLNKLQAKEKREAEAATKEASKQDKKLAHELKKQL
;
A
#
# COMPACT_ATOMS: atom_id res chain seq x y z
N MET A 1 -18.91 -2.40 -12.21
CA MET A 1 -19.18 -2.23 -13.66
C MET A 1 -20.31 -3.19 -14.00
N SER A 2 -21.43 -2.66 -14.47
CA SER A 2 -22.63 -3.45 -14.79
C SER A 2 -22.41 -4.29 -16.05
N ALA A 3 -23.20 -5.34 -16.25
CA ALA A 3 -23.22 -6.11 -17.50
C ALA A 3 -23.49 -5.25 -18.75
N SER A 4 -24.04 -4.04 -18.58
CA SER A 4 -24.20 -3.03 -19.62
C SER A 4 -22.86 -2.37 -20.02
N ASP A 5 -21.90 -2.27 -19.10
CA ASP A 5 -20.64 -1.56 -19.31
C ASP A 5 -19.68 -2.35 -20.21
N TRP A 6 -19.65 -3.68 -20.10
CA TRP A 6 -18.78 -4.50 -20.97
C TRP A 6 -19.25 -4.49 -22.43
N ARG A 7 -20.56 -4.49 -22.69
CA ARG A 7 -21.12 -4.41 -24.06
C ARG A 7 -20.74 -3.10 -24.74
N LYS A 8 -20.75 -1.99 -23.98
CA LYS A 8 -20.28 -0.68 -24.47
C LYS A 8 -18.79 -0.71 -24.80
N ILE A 9 -17.98 -1.32 -23.93
CA ILE A 9 -16.54 -1.48 -24.17
C ILE A 9 -16.29 -2.37 -25.40
N GLU A 10 -17.05 -3.45 -25.59
CA GLU A 10 -16.94 -4.31 -26.77
C GLU A 10 -17.34 -3.57 -28.05
N GLN A 11 -18.38 -2.74 -28.00
CA GLN A 11 -18.80 -1.94 -29.15
C GLN A 11 -17.70 -0.93 -29.54
N LEU A 12 -17.12 -0.23 -28.56
CA LEU A 12 -15.98 0.67 -28.79
C LEU A 12 -14.75 -0.08 -29.35
N LEU A 13 -14.50 -1.30 -28.87
CA LEU A 13 -13.42 -2.15 -29.39
C LEU A 13 -13.64 -2.48 -30.88
N ARG A 14 -14.89 -2.76 -31.27
CA ARG A 14 -15.27 -3.08 -32.66
C ARG A 14 -15.22 -1.86 -33.57
N GLU A 15 -15.52 -0.67 -33.05
CA GLU A 15 -15.39 0.60 -33.77
C GLU A 15 -13.94 1.01 -33.97
N ALA A 16 -13.06 0.75 -32.98
CA ALA A 16 -11.65 1.12 -33.03
C ALA A 16 -10.77 0.13 -33.80
N VAL A 17 -11.25 -1.09 -34.05
CA VAL A 17 -10.50 -2.15 -34.74
C VAL A 17 -11.18 -2.49 -36.07
N ASP A 18 -10.58 -2.06 -37.17
CA ASP A 18 -11.09 -2.28 -38.54
C ASP A 18 -11.20 -3.77 -38.94
N GLY A 19 -10.56 -4.69 -38.20
CA GLY A 19 -10.53 -6.13 -38.48
C GLY A 19 -11.26 -6.98 -37.44
N ILE A 20 -12.54 -7.31 -37.69
CA ILE A 20 -13.39 -8.16 -36.82
C ILE A 20 -12.79 -9.57 -36.59
N TYR A 21 -11.94 -10.05 -37.51
CA TYR A 21 -11.30 -11.36 -37.47
C TYR A 21 -9.83 -11.35 -37.01
N ASP A 22 -9.26 -10.19 -36.65
CA ASP A 22 -7.90 -10.13 -36.13
C ASP A 22 -7.78 -10.92 -34.81
N GLU A 23 -6.83 -11.84 -34.75
CA GLU A 23 -6.57 -12.65 -33.55
C GLU A 23 -6.15 -11.80 -32.35
N ARG A 24 -5.52 -10.64 -32.58
CA ARG A 24 -5.20 -9.70 -31.51
C ARG A 24 -6.46 -9.09 -30.91
N ALA A 25 -7.43 -8.73 -31.75
CA ALA A 25 -8.72 -8.18 -31.33
C ALA A 25 -9.54 -9.19 -30.53
N LYS A 26 -9.57 -10.46 -30.97
CA LYS A 26 -10.24 -11.55 -30.24
C LYS A 26 -9.61 -11.80 -28.88
N LYS A 27 -8.28 -11.80 -28.79
CA LYS A 27 -7.58 -11.93 -27.50
C LYS A 27 -7.93 -10.77 -26.57
N LEU A 28 -7.94 -9.54 -27.08
CA LEU A 28 -8.27 -8.35 -26.30
C LEU A 28 -9.73 -8.39 -25.79
N SER A 29 -10.68 -8.75 -26.65
CA SER A 29 -12.10 -8.94 -26.26
C SER A 29 -12.26 -9.98 -25.14
N ARG A 30 -11.58 -11.13 -25.26
CA ARG A 30 -11.59 -12.17 -24.21
C ARG A 30 -11.02 -11.65 -22.89
N THR A 31 -9.87 -10.94 -22.92
CA THR A 31 -9.27 -10.38 -21.71
C THR A 31 -10.16 -9.32 -21.06
N ILE A 32 -10.84 -8.50 -21.85
CA ILE A 32 -11.80 -7.51 -21.33
C ILE A 32 -12.96 -8.24 -20.66
N HIS A 33 -13.47 -9.31 -21.26
CA HIS A 33 -14.55 -10.10 -20.68
C HIS A 33 -14.14 -10.74 -19.35
N THR A 34 -12.96 -11.36 -19.27
CA THR A 34 -12.45 -11.95 -18.03
C THR A 34 -12.26 -10.90 -16.94
N ILE A 35 -11.62 -9.77 -17.26
CA ILE A 35 -11.42 -8.68 -16.30
C ILE A 35 -12.76 -8.12 -15.82
N THR A 36 -13.75 -8.01 -16.71
CA THR A 36 -15.08 -7.52 -16.31
C THR A 36 -15.78 -8.49 -15.36
N ALA A 37 -15.73 -9.80 -15.65
CA ALA A 37 -16.27 -10.82 -14.77
C ALA A 37 -15.59 -10.81 -13.39
N GLU A 38 -14.25 -10.75 -13.36
CA GLU A 38 -13.47 -10.65 -12.12
C GLU A 38 -13.83 -9.39 -11.34
N ASN A 39 -13.96 -8.23 -12.00
CA ASN A 39 -14.37 -7.00 -11.34
C ASN A 39 -15.77 -7.09 -10.74
N THR A 40 -16.74 -7.71 -11.44
CA THR A 40 -18.08 -7.91 -10.87
C THR A 40 -18.06 -8.80 -9.63
N LEU A 41 -17.29 -9.89 -9.66
CA LEU A 41 -17.13 -10.77 -8.51
C LEU A 41 -16.53 -10.02 -7.32
N LEU A 42 -15.45 -9.26 -7.56
CA LEU A 42 -14.80 -8.43 -6.54
C LEU A 42 -15.73 -7.35 -5.98
N GLU A 43 -16.58 -6.74 -6.80
CA GLU A 43 -17.59 -5.78 -6.34
C GLU A 43 -18.61 -6.44 -5.41
N HIS A 44 -19.11 -7.62 -5.77
CA HIS A 44 -20.04 -8.39 -4.93
C HIS A 44 -19.38 -8.83 -3.62
N GLU A 45 -18.15 -9.35 -3.67
CA GLU A 45 -17.38 -9.71 -2.47
C GLU A 45 -17.17 -8.50 -1.56
N ASN A 46 -16.77 -7.35 -2.11
CA ASN A 46 -16.62 -6.12 -1.34
C ASN A 46 -17.93 -5.69 -0.68
N ASN A 47 -19.07 -5.81 -1.38
CA ASN A 47 -20.38 -5.48 -0.82
C ASN A 47 -20.75 -6.44 0.33
N ASN A 48 -20.57 -7.75 0.12
CA ASN A 48 -20.81 -8.76 1.16
C ASN A 48 -19.92 -8.55 2.40
N LEU A 49 -18.64 -8.20 2.19
CA LEU A 49 -17.72 -7.89 3.29
C LEU A 49 -18.13 -6.62 4.06
N LYS A 50 -18.59 -5.58 3.35
CA LYS A 50 -19.14 -4.37 3.98
C LYS A 50 -20.37 -4.69 4.83
N GLU A 51 -21.27 -5.52 4.33
CA GLU A 51 -22.46 -5.97 5.05
C GLU A 51 -22.10 -6.82 6.27
N ALA A 52 -21.21 -7.80 6.11
CA ALA A 52 -20.70 -8.62 7.20
C ALA A 52 -20.08 -7.77 8.30
N LEU A 53 -19.27 -6.77 7.94
CA LEU A 53 -18.66 -5.83 8.87
C LEU A 53 -19.71 -4.94 9.57
N ALA A 54 -20.74 -4.50 8.86
CA ALA A 54 -21.84 -3.74 9.48
C ALA A 54 -22.63 -4.59 10.48
N ASN A 55 -22.92 -5.85 10.13
CA ASN A 55 -23.62 -6.80 11.01
C ASN A 55 -22.78 -7.13 12.25
N GLU A 56 -21.48 -7.36 12.06
CA GLU A 56 -20.54 -7.62 13.14
C GLU A 56 -20.45 -6.45 14.11
N LYS A 57 -20.37 -5.21 13.60
CA LYS A 57 -20.42 -3.99 14.42
C LYS A 57 -21.71 -3.91 15.24
N LYS A 58 -22.87 -4.20 14.63
CA LYS A 58 -24.16 -4.23 15.34
C LYS A 58 -24.17 -5.29 16.45
N LEU A 59 -23.64 -6.49 16.20
CA LEU A 59 -23.54 -7.55 17.20
C LEU A 59 -22.63 -7.13 18.37
N ARG A 60 -21.47 -6.54 18.07
CA ARG A 60 -20.56 -6.00 19.11
C ARG A 60 -21.19 -4.88 19.92
N GLN A 61 -22.08 -4.08 19.33
CA GLN A 61 -22.81 -3.03 20.06
C GLN A 61 -23.90 -3.61 20.96
N ARG A 62 -24.62 -4.66 20.52
CA ARG A 62 -25.75 -5.26 21.26
C ARG A 62 -25.36 -5.81 22.64
N GLY A 63 -24.14 -6.31 22.80
CA GLY A 63 -23.64 -6.87 24.07
C GLY A 63 -22.98 -5.85 25.01
N LYS A 64 -22.76 -4.61 24.57
CA LYS A 64 -22.13 -3.58 25.41
C LYS A 64 -23.19 -2.86 26.24
N ALA A 65 -22.97 -2.79 27.56
CA ALA A 65 -23.78 -1.95 28.42
C ALA A 65 -23.64 -0.48 28.00
N LEU A 66 -24.76 0.23 27.95
CA LEU A 66 -24.76 1.68 27.74
C LEU A 66 -23.99 2.36 28.87
N LEU A 67 -23.19 3.39 28.54
CA LEU A 67 -22.46 4.20 29.50
C LEU A 67 -23.42 5.15 30.26
N LEU A 68 -24.26 4.56 31.10
CA LEU A 68 -25.17 5.27 31.98
C LEU A 68 -24.48 5.43 33.34
N GLU A 69 -24.29 6.68 33.75
CA GLU A 69 -23.73 7.02 35.06
C GLU A 69 -24.85 7.00 36.10
N PRO A 70 -24.77 6.19 37.17
CA PRO A 70 -25.80 6.15 38.20
C PRO A 70 -25.93 7.51 38.91
N PRO A 71 -27.11 7.85 39.48
CA PRO A 71 -27.27 9.01 40.34
C PRO A 71 -26.31 8.99 41.54
N ALA A 72 -25.97 10.17 42.06
CA ALA A 72 -25.03 10.30 43.18
C ALA A 72 -25.55 9.65 44.48
N GLU A 73 -26.87 9.63 44.68
CA GLU A 73 -27.57 8.96 45.78
C GLU A 73 -28.26 7.71 45.21
N TYR A 74 -27.57 6.58 45.21
CA TYR A 74 -28.09 5.32 44.68
C TYR A 74 -28.23 4.27 45.77
N ASP A 75 -29.47 3.97 46.15
CA ASP A 75 -29.81 3.05 47.24
C ASP A 75 -29.92 1.56 46.81
N GLY A 76 -29.36 1.20 45.64
CA GLY A 76 -29.29 -0.21 45.19
C GLY A 76 -30.52 -0.76 44.47
N GLY A 77 -31.55 0.05 44.19
CA GLY A 77 -32.76 -0.35 43.47
C GLY A 77 -32.66 -0.33 41.94
N ALA A 78 -33.66 -0.82 41.21
CA ALA A 78 -33.68 -0.72 39.75
C ALA A 78 -33.79 0.76 39.29
N ILE A 79 -32.89 1.22 38.41
CA ILE A 79 -32.92 2.58 37.86
C ILE A 79 -33.66 2.59 36.52
N PHE A 80 -34.73 3.37 36.43
CA PHE A 80 -35.38 3.65 35.15
C PHE A 80 -34.75 4.87 34.46
N TRP A 81 -34.30 4.70 33.22
CA TRP A 81 -33.66 5.76 32.45
C TRP A 81 -34.63 6.41 31.47
N SER A 82 -34.64 7.74 31.43
CA SER A 82 -35.41 8.46 30.41
C SER A 82 -34.80 8.25 29.01
N PRO A 83 -35.61 8.29 27.94
CA PRO A 83 -35.11 8.15 26.57
C PRO A 83 -33.97 9.13 26.22
N ASN A 84 -34.03 10.35 26.77
CA ASN A 84 -33.01 11.37 26.57
C ASN A 84 -31.65 10.97 27.20
N LYS A 85 -31.66 10.41 28.42
CA LYS A 85 -30.42 9.90 29.05
C LYS A 85 -29.80 8.74 28.28
N VAL A 86 -30.64 7.85 27.74
CA VAL A 86 -30.18 6.75 26.87
C VAL A 86 -29.54 7.29 25.58
N ALA A 87 -30.14 8.31 24.96
CA ALA A 87 -29.59 8.96 23.77
C ALA A 87 -28.23 9.62 24.06
N GLN A 88 -28.09 10.33 25.18
CA GLN A 88 -26.81 10.91 25.61
C GLN A 88 -25.73 9.85 25.82
N ALA A 89 -26.06 8.71 26.44
CA ALA A 89 -25.13 7.61 26.64
C ALA A 89 -24.65 7.00 25.31
N ARG A 90 -25.55 6.88 24.32
CA ARG A 90 -25.19 6.44 22.96
C ARG A 90 -24.23 7.41 22.28
N LEU A 91 -24.53 8.70 22.31
CA LEU A 91 -23.66 9.74 21.75
C LEU A 91 -22.26 9.73 22.40
N LYS A 92 -22.18 9.59 23.73
CA LYS A 92 -20.91 9.45 24.45
C LYS A 92 -20.14 8.21 23.98
N GLN A 93 -20.81 7.08 23.77
CA GLN A 93 -20.18 5.85 23.28
C GLN A 93 -19.65 6.01 21.85
N GLU A 94 -20.44 6.58 20.94
CA GLU A 94 -20.03 6.84 19.56
C GLU A 94 -18.79 7.74 19.51
N GLN A 95 -18.75 8.80 20.31
CA GLN A 95 -17.56 9.67 20.41
C GLN A 95 -16.32 8.93 20.92
N LYS A 96 -16.46 8.01 21.87
CA LYS A 96 -15.34 7.18 22.34
C LYS A 96 -14.86 6.23 21.25
N ASP A 97 -15.79 5.55 20.58
CA ASP A 97 -15.48 4.62 19.50
C ASP A 97 -14.77 5.33 18.34
N LEU A 98 -15.19 6.56 17.99
CA LEU A 98 -14.52 7.38 16.97
C LEU A 98 -13.09 7.76 17.37
N LYS A 99 -12.88 8.24 18.60
CA LYS A 99 -11.54 8.56 19.12
C LYS A 99 -10.63 7.34 19.14
N GLU A 100 -11.16 6.18 19.52
CA GLU A 100 -10.39 4.94 19.51
C GLU A 100 -10.00 4.55 18.08
N GLN A 101 -10.91 4.67 17.11
CA GLN A 101 -10.61 4.42 15.69
C GLN A 101 -9.54 5.37 15.15
N GLU A 102 -9.60 6.66 15.47
CA GLU A 102 -8.57 7.65 15.08
C GLU A 102 -7.19 7.28 15.65
N VAL A 103 -7.13 6.88 16.92
CA VAL A 103 -5.88 6.45 17.55
C VAL A 103 -5.33 5.19 16.88
N GLN A 104 -6.18 4.21 16.56
CA GLN A 104 -5.74 3.00 15.84
C GLN A 104 -5.25 3.33 14.44
N HIS A 105 -5.92 4.26 13.73
CA HIS A 105 -5.50 4.74 12.43
C HIS A 105 -4.11 5.36 12.50
N GLN A 106 -3.90 6.32 13.41
CA GLN A 106 -2.60 6.97 13.62
C GLN A 106 -1.49 5.96 13.96
N LYS A 107 -1.77 4.97 14.80
CA LYS A 107 -0.82 3.88 15.09
C LYS A 107 -0.45 3.10 13.84
N SER A 108 -1.44 2.75 13.02
CA SER A 108 -1.21 2.02 11.76
C SER A 108 -0.35 2.81 10.77
N GLU A 109 -0.59 4.12 10.66
CA GLU A 109 0.20 5.02 9.81
C GLU A 109 1.62 5.18 10.32
N ALA A 110 1.79 5.35 11.64
CA ALA A 110 3.10 5.41 12.26
C ALA A 110 3.92 4.13 12.00
N ILE A 111 3.29 2.95 12.05
CA ILE A 111 3.94 1.68 11.72
C ILE A 111 4.37 1.65 10.24
N LYS A 112 3.49 2.06 9.32
CA LYS A 112 3.81 2.15 7.88
C LYS A 112 4.97 3.11 7.62
N LEU A 113 4.96 4.28 8.24
CA LEU A 113 6.03 5.28 8.12
C LEU A 113 7.36 4.73 8.62
N ARG A 114 7.37 4.10 9.81
CA ARG A 114 8.58 3.46 10.37
C ARG A 114 9.14 2.39 9.43
N LYS A 115 8.30 1.57 8.81
CA LYS A 115 8.75 0.58 7.82
C LYS A 115 9.39 1.24 6.60
N ARG A 116 8.76 2.29 6.05
CA ARG A 116 9.32 3.06 4.92
C ARG A 116 10.68 3.69 5.27
N GLN A 117 10.80 4.30 6.44
CA GLN A 117 12.06 4.88 6.91
C GLN A 117 13.17 3.83 7.07
N LYS A 118 12.85 2.65 7.59
CA LYS A 118 13.81 1.54 7.69
C LYS A 118 14.31 1.09 6.32
N LEU A 119 13.40 0.94 5.36
CA LEU A 119 13.74 0.56 3.98
C LEU A 119 14.61 1.62 3.31
N ALA A 120 14.23 2.90 3.39
CA ALA A 120 15.02 4.00 2.82
C ALA A 120 16.43 4.07 3.44
N LYS A 121 16.54 3.87 4.76
CA LYS A 121 17.84 3.84 5.44
C LYS A 121 18.70 2.65 4.99
N ALA A 122 18.09 1.47 4.78
CA ALA A 122 18.78 0.30 4.27
C ALA A 122 19.32 0.55 2.85
N GLN A 123 18.50 1.11 1.96
CA GLN A 123 18.89 1.49 0.60
C GLN A 123 20.07 2.47 0.59
N LEU A 124 20.03 3.52 1.42
CA LEU A 124 21.13 4.49 1.53
C LEU A 124 22.44 3.82 2.01
N LEU A 125 22.35 2.88 2.94
CA LEU A 125 23.50 2.09 3.41
C LEU A 125 24.10 1.23 2.31
N GLU A 126 23.26 0.57 1.50
CA GLU A 126 23.68 -0.22 0.34
C GLU A 126 24.36 0.65 -0.71
N GLU A 127 23.74 1.77 -1.10
CA GLU A 127 24.32 2.75 -2.03
C GLU A 127 25.68 3.27 -1.54
N ARG A 128 25.79 3.58 -0.24
CA ARG A 128 27.06 3.98 0.36
C ARG A 128 28.11 2.87 0.29
N GLY A 129 27.70 1.61 0.43
CA GLY A 129 28.56 0.45 0.24
C GLY A 129 29.07 0.35 -1.20
N LEU A 130 28.17 0.43 -2.17
CA LEU A 130 28.49 0.40 -3.60
C LEU A 130 29.42 1.55 -3.99
N ASN A 131 29.15 2.77 -3.53
CA ASN A 131 30.01 3.93 -3.78
C ASN A 131 31.43 3.74 -3.24
N LYS A 132 31.58 3.08 -2.08
CA LYS A 132 32.92 2.76 -1.54
C LYS A 132 33.64 1.73 -2.41
N LEU A 133 32.94 0.72 -2.92
CA LEU A 133 33.52 -0.29 -3.82
C LEU A 133 33.97 0.36 -5.13
N GLN A 134 33.11 1.15 -5.76
CA GLN A 134 33.45 1.90 -6.97
C GLN A 134 34.63 2.86 -6.76
N ALA A 135 34.71 3.51 -5.60
CA ALA A 135 35.84 4.39 -5.29
C ALA A 135 37.16 3.61 -5.11
N LYS A 136 37.11 2.38 -4.58
CA LYS A 136 38.29 1.51 -4.50
C LYS A 136 38.74 1.06 -5.88
N GLU A 137 37.82 0.56 -6.71
CA GLU A 137 38.11 0.13 -8.08
C GLU A 137 38.73 1.26 -8.91
N LYS A 138 38.19 2.48 -8.81
CA LYS A 138 38.78 3.66 -9.48
C LYS A 138 40.20 3.96 -9.01
N ARG A 139 40.46 3.88 -7.70
CA ARG A 139 41.81 4.09 -7.14
C ARG A 139 42.80 3.02 -7.62
N GLU A 140 42.37 1.77 -7.68
CA GLU A 140 43.19 0.66 -8.18
C GLU A 140 43.48 0.81 -9.68
N ALA A 141 42.49 1.20 -10.48
CA ALA A 141 42.67 1.50 -11.90
C ALA A 141 43.62 2.70 -12.13
N GLU A 142 43.50 3.76 -11.35
CA GLU A 142 44.43 4.90 -11.38
C GLU A 142 45.85 4.50 -10.97
N ALA A 143 46.00 3.61 -9.99
CA ALA A 143 47.31 3.08 -9.60
C ALA A 143 47.92 2.23 -10.72
N ALA A 144 47.15 1.31 -11.31
CA ALA A 144 47.58 0.46 -12.41
C ALA A 144 48.00 1.27 -13.65
N THR A 145 47.24 2.29 -14.03
CA THR A 145 47.59 3.19 -15.14
C THR A 145 48.86 4.00 -14.86
N LYS A 146 49.05 4.48 -13.62
CA LYS A 146 50.29 5.14 -13.20
C LYS A 146 51.47 4.17 -13.25
N GLU A 147 51.30 2.93 -12.84
CA GLU A 147 52.35 1.90 -12.90
C GLU A 147 52.70 1.53 -14.34
N ALA A 148 51.71 1.31 -15.21
CA ALA A 148 51.91 1.07 -16.64
C ALA A 148 52.69 2.22 -17.29
N SER A 149 52.28 3.47 -17.06
CA SER A 149 53.00 4.64 -17.60
C SER A 149 54.44 4.76 -17.07
N LYS A 150 54.73 4.30 -15.85
CA LYS A 150 56.10 4.23 -15.32
C LYS A 150 56.92 3.14 -16.03
N GLN A 151 56.32 1.98 -16.29
CA GLN A 151 56.98 0.90 -17.03
C GLN A 151 57.27 1.31 -18.48
N ASP A 152 56.31 1.91 -19.17
CA ASP A 152 56.49 2.41 -20.53
C ASP A 152 57.65 3.42 -20.63
N LYS A 153 57.75 4.34 -19.65
CA LYS A 153 58.87 5.29 -19.56
C LYS A 153 60.22 4.60 -19.34
N LYS A 154 60.27 3.53 -18.54
CA LYS A 154 61.49 2.75 -18.32
C LYS A 154 61.92 2.04 -19.61
N LEU A 155 60.98 1.35 -20.27
CA LEU A 155 61.23 0.67 -21.54
C LEU A 155 61.69 1.64 -22.63
N ALA A 156 61.06 2.81 -22.75
CA ALA A 156 61.47 3.85 -23.69
C ALA A 156 62.90 4.37 -23.39
N HIS A 157 63.27 4.51 -22.11
CA HIS A 157 64.61 4.90 -21.74
C HIS A 157 65.65 3.82 -22.07
N GLU A 158 65.34 2.55 -21.83
CA GLU A 158 66.21 1.41 -22.18
C GLU A 158 66.41 1.29 -23.69
N LEU A 159 65.34 1.39 -24.50
CA LEU A 159 65.42 1.40 -25.97
C LEU A 159 66.28 2.54 -26.50
N LYS A 160 66.18 3.73 -25.90
CA LYS A 160 66.99 4.90 -26.28
C LYS A 160 68.48 4.74 -25.94
N LYS A 161 68.82 3.85 -25.01
CA LYS A 161 70.20 3.54 -24.61
C LYS A 161 70.85 2.46 -25.50
N GLN A 162 70.04 1.73 -26.27
CA GLN A 162 70.48 0.66 -27.19
C GLN A 162 70.64 1.14 -28.65
N LEU A 163 70.29 2.40 -28.93
CA LEU A 163 70.58 3.13 -30.17
C LEU A 163 71.79 4.04 -29.96
#